data_AF-A0A3S4ZA66-F1
#
_entry.id   AF-A0A3S4ZA66-F1
#
_cell.length_a   1.000
_cell.length_b   1.000
_cell.length_c   1.000
_cell.angle_alpha   90.00
_cell.angle_beta   90.00
_cell.angle_gamma   90.00
#
_symmetry.space_group_name_H-M   'P 1'
#
loop_
_entity.id
_entity.type
_entity.pdbx_description
1 polymer ?
#
loop_
_entity_poly.entity_id
_entity_poly.type
_entity_poly.pdbx_seq_one_letter_code
_entity_poly.pdbx_strand_id
1 'polypeptide(L)'
;MPVYSVDTAAVADTAARTRTRISTIQTEVDAMQGDIGLLQSSWTGTASDSMATCAADWHLTQLQVRSNLDQISLALDNAAVCYDDAETTNQGRFSTPTPAPAPAPAPAPAPATSPGPVAGW
;
A
#
# COMPACT_ATOMS: atom_id res chain seq x y z
N MET A 1 -18.20 -9.94 -21.73
CA MET A 1 -17.24 -10.36 -20.69
C MET A 1 -17.12 -9.22 -19.70
N PRO A 2 -17.45 -9.41 -18.41
CA PRO A 2 -17.42 -8.32 -17.44
C PRO A 2 -15.95 -7.94 -17.19
N VAL A 3 -15.65 -6.65 -17.32
CA VAL A 3 -14.37 -6.06 -16.93
C VAL A 3 -14.36 -5.95 -15.42
N TYR A 4 -13.51 -6.73 -14.75
CA TYR A 4 -13.18 -6.51 -13.36
C TYR A 4 -12.21 -5.32 -13.30
N SER A 5 -12.76 -4.10 -13.33
CA SER A 5 -12.00 -2.94 -12.89
C SER A 5 -12.10 -2.93 -11.38
N VAL A 6 -10.99 -3.21 -10.67
CA VAL A 6 -10.92 -2.79 -9.27
C VAL A 6 -11.01 -1.27 -9.30
N ASP A 7 -11.98 -0.69 -8.59
CA ASP A 7 -12.05 0.75 -8.36
C ASP A 7 -10.98 1.11 -7.33
N THR A 8 -9.74 1.19 -7.78
CA THR A 8 -8.56 1.50 -6.96
C THR A 8 -8.71 2.88 -6.30
N ALA A 9 -9.44 3.80 -6.94
CA ALA A 9 -9.78 5.10 -6.36
C ALA A 9 -10.72 4.96 -5.14
N ALA A 10 -11.74 4.12 -5.22
CA ALA A 10 -12.64 3.84 -4.09
C ALA A 10 -11.91 3.16 -2.92
N VAL A 11 -10.94 2.28 -3.20
CA VAL A 11 -10.11 1.65 -2.17
C VAL A 11 -9.21 2.69 -1.48
N ALA A 12 -8.55 3.55 -2.26
CA ALA A 12 -7.71 4.62 -1.72
C ALA A 12 -8.51 5.63 -0.86
N ASP A 13 -9.69 6.04 -1.33
CA ASP A 13 -10.61 6.89 -0.56
C ASP A 13 -11.02 6.22 0.76
N THR A 14 -11.42 4.95 0.70
CA THR A 14 -11.83 4.19 1.89
C THR A 14 -10.68 4.07 2.89
N ALA A 15 -9.44 3.84 2.43
CA ALA A 15 -8.26 3.77 3.27
C ALA A 15 -7.96 5.12 3.94
N ALA A 16 -8.07 6.23 3.19
CA ALA A 16 -7.89 7.58 3.73
C ALA A 16 -8.94 7.89 4.81
N ARG A 17 -10.22 7.61 4.53
CA ARG A 17 -11.32 7.79 5.49
C ARG A 17 -11.13 6.92 6.73
N THR A 18 -10.63 5.71 6.57
CA THR A 18 -10.35 4.81 7.71
C THR A 18 -9.23 5.37 8.58
N ARG A 19 -8.13 5.89 8.00
CA ARG A 19 -7.05 6.53 8.76
C ARG A 19 -7.54 7.74 9.57
N THR A 20 -8.40 8.58 9.00
CA THR A 20 -9.03 9.69 9.75
C THR A 20 -9.83 9.18 10.94
N ARG A 21 -10.64 8.13 10.75
CA ARG A 21 -11.42 7.52 11.85
C ARG A 21 -10.52 6.93 12.94
N ILE A 22 -9.42 6.28 12.57
CA ILE A 22 -8.44 5.75 13.52
C ILE A 22 -7.91 6.87 14.43
N SER A 23 -7.50 8.00 13.84
CA SER A 23 -7.02 9.15 14.61
C SER A 23 -8.11 9.72 15.52
N THR A 24 -9.35 9.83 15.05
CA THR A 24 -10.48 10.25 15.90
C THR A 24 -10.68 9.30 17.07
N ILE A 25 -10.72 7.98 16.84
CA ILE A 25 -10.92 7.00 17.92
C ILE A 25 -9.80 7.09 18.95
N GLN A 26 -8.55 7.27 18.53
CA GLN A 26 -7.43 7.44 19.46
C GLN A 26 -7.64 8.65 20.38
N THR A 27 -8.02 9.80 19.81
CA THR A 27 -8.33 11.01 20.58
C THR A 27 -9.47 10.79 21.57
N GLU A 28 -10.57 10.16 21.14
CA GLU A 28 -11.73 9.89 22.01
C GLU A 28 -11.38 8.91 23.15
N VAL A 29 -10.54 7.90 22.88
CA VAL A 29 -10.05 6.96 23.89
C VAL A 29 -9.16 7.68 24.92
N ASP A 30 -8.27 8.55 24.47
CA ASP A 30 -7.44 9.34 25.40
C ASP A 30 -8.28 10.34 26.21
N ALA A 31 -9.29 10.95 25.61
CA ALA A 31 -10.23 11.83 26.30
C ALA A 31 -11.00 11.09 27.41
N MET A 32 -11.51 9.90 27.11
CA MET A 32 -12.25 9.09 28.10
C MET A 32 -11.38 8.65 29.28
N GLN A 33 -10.08 8.40 29.06
CA GLN A 33 -9.13 8.18 30.15
C GLN A 33 -9.01 9.42 31.08
N GLY A 34 -9.01 10.62 30.50
CA GLY A 34 -9.03 11.88 31.24
C GLY A 34 -10.30 12.05 32.07
N ASP A 35 -11.47 11.82 31.46
CA ASP A 35 -12.77 11.93 32.13
C ASP A 35 -12.90 10.96 33.31
N ILE A 36 -12.42 9.72 33.14
CA ILE A 36 -12.39 8.72 34.22
C ILE A 36 -11.49 9.17 35.37
N GLY A 37 -10.32 9.77 35.08
CA GLY A 37 -9.42 10.32 36.10
C GLY A 37 -10.04 11.50 36.86
N LEU A 38 -10.75 12.38 36.16
CA LEU A 38 -11.51 13.47 36.80
C LEU A 38 -12.61 12.91 37.71
N LEU A 39 -13.38 11.94 37.23
CA LEU A 39 -14.45 11.31 38.01
C LEU A 39 -13.89 10.62 39.27
N GLN A 40 -12.76 9.93 39.17
CA GLN A 40 -12.05 9.36 40.32
C GLN A 40 -11.67 10.41 41.36
N SER A 41 -11.17 11.57 40.94
CA SER A 41 -10.82 12.65 41.87
C SER A 41 -12.03 13.25 42.60
N SER A 42 -13.22 13.16 42.00
CA SER A 42 -14.44 13.76 42.53
C SER A 42 -15.17 12.88 43.56
N TRP A 43 -14.90 11.58 43.59
CA TRP A 43 -15.58 10.62 44.47
C TRP A 43 -14.68 10.26 45.66
N THR A 44 -15.17 10.54 46.87
CA THR A 44 -14.48 10.20 48.13
C THR A 44 -15.26 9.13 48.91
N GLY A 45 -14.56 8.30 49.69
CA GLY A 45 -15.16 7.24 50.50
C GLY A 45 -15.24 5.88 49.78
N THR A 46 -16.11 4.98 50.22
CA THR A 46 -16.19 3.60 49.70
C THR A 46 -16.60 3.48 48.22
N ALA A 47 -17.10 4.56 47.61
CA ALA A 47 -17.37 4.61 46.16
C ALA A 47 -16.07 4.65 45.33
N SER A 48 -14.94 5.00 45.95
CA SER A 48 -13.64 5.09 45.27
C SER A 48 -13.13 3.72 44.79
N ASP A 49 -13.44 2.61 45.47
CA ASP A 49 -13.02 1.26 45.06
C ASP A 49 -13.70 0.81 43.75
N SER A 50 -15.01 1.06 43.63
CA SER A 50 -15.74 0.79 42.38
C SER A 50 -15.21 1.61 41.21
N MET A 51 -14.82 2.86 41.48
CA MET A 51 -14.25 3.74 40.45
C MET A 51 -12.81 3.38 40.08
N ALA A 52 -12.03 2.87 41.04
CA ALA A 52 -10.71 2.28 40.77
C ALA A 52 -10.81 1.06 39.86
N THR A 53 -11.80 0.21 40.09
CA THR A 53 -12.08 -0.96 39.25
C THR A 53 -12.48 -0.54 37.84
N CYS A 54 -13.42 0.41 37.71
CA CYS A 54 -13.83 0.95 36.41
C CYS A 54 -12.66 1.52 35.61
N ALA A 55 -11.74 2.25 36.25
CA ALA A 55 -10.57 2.79 35.58
C ALA A 55 -9.57 1.70 35.13
N ALA A 56 -9.42 0.63 35.91
CA ALA A 56 -8.60 -0.50 35.51
C ALA A 56 -9.19 -1.24 34.30
N ASP A 57 -10.51 -1.48 34.29
CA ASP A 57 -11.21 -2.10 33.17
C ASP A 57 -11.14 -1.24 31.90
N TRP A 58 -11.28 0.07 32.06
CA TRP A 58 -11.10 1.02 30.96
C TRP A 58 -9.68 0.98 30.40
N HIS A 59 -8.65 0.94 31.26
CA HIS A 59 -7.27 0.86 30.81
C HIS A 59 -7.00 -0.38 29.95
N LEU A 60 -7.55 -1.55 30.33
CA LEU A 60 -7.47 -2.76 29.52
C LEU A 60 -8.18 -2.60 28.17
N THR A 61 -9.35 -1.95 28.18
CA THR A 61 -10.11 -1.64 26.96
C THR A 61 -9.32 -0.72 26.02
N GLN A 62 -8.69 0.32 26.55
CA GLN A 62 -7.82 1.24 25.80
C GLN A 62 -6.68 0.49 25.10
N LEU A 63 -6.00 -0.43 25.81
CA LEU A 63 -4.93 -1.24 25.23
C LEU A 63 -5.44 -2.10 24.06
N GLN A 64 -6.60 -2.74 24.22
CA GLN A 64 -7.20 -3.55 23.16
C GLN A 64 -7.58 -2.71 21.94
N VAL A 65 -8.20 -1.55 22.14
CA VAL A 65 -8.56 -0.64 21.04
C VAL A 65 -7.31 -0.20 20.29
N ARG A 66 -6.26 0.21 21.02
CA ARG A 66 -5.00 0.64 20.40
C ARG A 66 -4.36 -0.49 19.57
N SER A 67 -4.33 -1.71 20.11
CA SER A 67 -3.84 -2.89 19.37
C SER A 67 -4.63 -3.14 18.10
N ASN A 68 -5.97 -3.04 18.15
CA ASN A 68 -6.81 -3.26 16.98
C ASN A 68 -6.60 -2.19 15.90
N LEU A 69 -6.48 -0.93 16.31
CA LEU A 69 -6.25 0.18 15.37
C LEU A 69 -4.86 0.11 14.71
N ASP A 70 -3.85 -0.36 15.43
CA ASP A 70 -2.51 -0.62 14.88
C ASP A 70 -2.55 -1.73 13.81
N GLN A 71 -3.22 -2.85 14.11
CA GLN A 71 -3.42 -3.94 13.15
C GLN A 71 -4.16 -3.48 11.89
N ILE A 72 -5.20 -2.64 12.04
CA ILE A 72 -5.92 -2.07 10.89
C ILE A 72 -5.00 -1.16 10.08
N SER A 73 -4.21 -0.31 10.73
CA SER A 73 -3.27 0.59 10.06
C SER A 73 -2.24 -0.20 9.23
N LEU A 74 -1.66 -1.24 9.83
CA LEU A 74 -0.71 -2.14 9.16
C LEU A 74 -1.36 -2.88 7.98
N ALA A 75 -2.61 -3.33 8.11
CA ALA A 75 -3.34 -3.95 7.01
C ALA A 75 -3.57 -2.98 5.85
N LEU A 76 -3.89 -1.72 6.13
CA LEU A 76 -4.06 -0.68 5.11
C LEU A 76 -2.75 -0.32 4.39
N ASP A 77 -1.62 -0.30 5.11
CA ASP A 77 -0.30 -0.06 4.52
C ASP A 77 0.11 -1.23 3.61
N ASN A 78 -0.09 -2.48 4.05
CA ASN A 78 0.17 -3.65 3.22
C ASN A 78 -0.72 -3.68 1.96
N ALA A 79 -2.01 -3.32 2.10
CA ALA A 79 -2.91 -3.23 0.96
C ALA A 79 -2.41 -2.22 -0.08
N ALA A 80 -1.95 -1.04 0.35
CA ALA A 80 -1.39 -0.03 -0.54
C ALA A 80 -0.17 -0.55 -1.32
N VAL A 81 0.78 -1.20 -0.64
CA VAL A 81 1.98 -1.78 -1.28
C VAL A 81 1.61 -2.85 -2.32
N CYS A 82 0.68 -3.75 -1.99
CA CYS A 82 0.23 -4.78 -2.91
C CYS A 82 -0.42 -4.20 -4.17
N TYR A 83 -1.14 -3.07 -4.06
CA TYR A 83 -1.73 -2.40 -5.22
C TYR A 83 -0.67 -1.77 -6.13
N ASP A 84 0.33 -1.10 -5.57
CA ASP A 84 1.42 -0.50 -6.35
C ASP A 84 2.26 -1.57 -7.10
N ASP A 85 2.52 -2.70 -6.45
CA ASP A 85 3.25 -3.82 -7.07
C ASP A 85 2.44 -4.50 -8.17
N ALA A 86 1.13 -4.70 -7.95
CA ALA A 86 0.23 -5.24 -8.95
C ALA A 86 0.17 -4.34 -10.20
N GLU A 87 0.10 -3.02 -10.02
CA GLU A 87 0.09 -2.05 -11.10
C GLU A 87 1.42 -2.03 -11.87
N THR A 88 2.55 -2.00 -11.16
CA THR A 88 3.89 -2.07 -11.77
C THR A 88 4.08 -3.35 -12.60
N THR A 89 3.65 -4.49 -12.05
CA THR A 89 3.68 -5.78 -12.73
C THR A 89 2.85 -5.77 -14.00
N ASN A 90 1.65 -5.17 -13.96
CA ASN A 90 0.79 -5.07 -15.13
C ASN A 90 1.40 -4.16 -16.20
N GLN A 91 1.95 -3.00 -15.83
CA GLN A 91 2.66 -2.11 -16.76
C GLN A 91 3.82 -2.82 -17.46
N GLY A 92 4.61 -3.62 -16.74
CA GLY A 92 5.70 -4.40 -17.32
C GLY A 92 5.26 -5.49 -18.31
N ARG A 93 4.04 -6.01 -18.18
CA ARG A 93 3.48 -6.99 -19.13
C ARG A 93 2.99 -6.36 -20.43
N PHE A 94 2.52 -5.11 -20.34
CA PHE A 94 1.97 -4.36 -21.48
C PHE A 94 2.97 -3.39 -22.12
N SER A 95 4.13 -3.15 -21.50
CA SER A 95 5.26 -2.53 -22.17
C SER A 95 5.81 -3.53 -23.19
N THR A 96 5.35 -3.40 -24.43
CA THR A 96 5.89 -4.13 -25.58
C THR A 96 7.41 -3.98 -25.53
N PRO A 97 8.23 -5.05 -25.51
CA PRO A 97 9.65 -4.89 -25.69
C PRO A 97 9.84 -4.16 -27.02
N THR A 98 10.36 -2.94 -26.97
CA THR A 98 10.77 -2.21 -28.18
C THR A 98 11.58 -3.20 -29.01
N PRO A 99 11.22 -3.47 -30.27
CA PRO A 99 11.99 -4.39 -31.09
C PRO A 99 13.42 -3.87 -31.10
N ALA A 100 14.38 -4.69 -30.70
CA ALA A 100 15.79 -4.36 -30.87
C ALA A 100 15.99 -3.93 -32.33
N PRO A 101 16.73 -2.85 -32.62
CA PRO A 101 16.97 -2.42 -33.99
C PRO A 101 17.50 -3.65 -34.76
N ALA A 102 16.79 -4.03 -35.82
CA ALA A 102 17.14 -5.19 -36.63
C ALA A 102 18.64 -5.13 -36.97
N PRO A 103 19.40 -6.24 -36.87
CA PRO A 103 20.78 -6.23 -37.29
C PRO A 103 20.83 -5.74 -38.75
N ALA A 104 21.64 -4.71 -39.01
CA ALA A 104 21.79 -4.14 -40.34
C ALA A 104 22.05 -5.27 -41.35
N PRO A 105 21.44 -5.25 -42.54
CA PRO A 105 21.66 -6.27 -43.54
C PRO A 105 23.17 -6.36 -43.84
N ALA A 106 23.73 -7.57 -43.74
CA ALA A 106 25.12 -7.82 -44.08
C ALA A 106 25.40 -7.31 -45.51
N PRO A 107 26.57 -6.69 -45.77
CA PRO A 107 26.90 -6.20 -47.10
C PRO A 107 26.91 -7.37 -48.10
N ALA A 108 26.24 -7.19 -49.23
CA ALA A 108 26.20 -8.18 -50.31
C ALA A 108 27.62 -8.52 -50.80
N PRO A 109 27.91 -9.78 -51.17
CA PRO A 109 29.20 -10.15 -51.73
C PRO A 109 29.43 -9.41 -53.05
N ALA A 110 30.61 -8.79 -53.19
CA ALA A 110 31.01 -8.07 -54.41
C ALA A 110 31.01 -9.02 -55.63
N PRO A 111 30.61 -8.55 -56.82
CA PRO A 111 30.66 -9.37 -58.02
C PRO A 111 32.11 -9.75 -58.36
N ALA A 112 32.35 -11.04 -58.58
CA ALA A 112 33.63 -11.55 -59.03
C ALA A 112 33.96 -10.95 -60.41
N THR A 113 35.04 -10.18 -60.49
CA THR A 113 35.59 -9.70 -61.75
C THR A 113 36.29 -10.86 -62.45
N SER A 114 35.68 -11.41 -63.51
CA SER A 114 36.37 -12.33 -64.42
C SER A 114 37.57 -11.61 -65.08
N PRO A 115 38.75 -12.23 -65.18
CA PRO A 115 39.84 -11.67 -65.98
C PRO A 115 39.52 -11.81 -67.47
N GLY A 116 39.63 -10.71 -68.23
CA GLY A 116 39.49 -10.72 -69.68
C GLY A 116 40.59 -11.53 -70.38
N PRO A 117 40.39 -11.92 -71.66
CA PRO A 117 41.30 -12.81 -72.37
C PRO A 117 42.63 -12.11 -72.68
N VAL A 118 43.73 -12.82 -72.44
CA VAL A 118 45.08 -12.38 -72.87
C VAL A 118 45.17 -12.49 -74.39
N ALA A 119 45.45 -11.37 -75.07
CA ALA A 119 45.73 -11.35 -76.49
C ALA A 119 47.16 -11.88 -76.72
N GLY A 120 47.26 -13.02 -77.40
CA GLY A 120 48.52 -13.60 -77.86
C GLY A 120 48.72 -13.33 -79.36
N TRP A 121 49.68 -12.44 -79.66
CA TRP A 121 50.55 -12.29 -80.85
C TRP A 121 50.15 -12.98 -82.16
#